data_AF-A0A6B2SQM7-F1
#
_entry.id   AF-A0A6B2SQM7-F1
#
_cell.length_a   1.000
_cell.length_b   1.000
_cell.length_c   1.000
_cell.angle_alpha   90.00
_cell.angle_beta   90.00
_cell.angle_gamma   90.00
#
_symmetry.space_group_name_H-M   'P 1'
#
loop_
_entity.id
_entity.type
_entity.pdbx_description
1 polymer ?
#
loop_
_entity_poly.entity_id
_entity_poly.type
_entity_poly.pdbx_seq_one_letter_code
_entity_poly.pdbx_strand_id
1 'polypeptide(L)'
;MTDSPATPHLTAAVRNNAAWCDAVCRSHGTGGTVEGDVWASALRTPPLYPDAVTLSPTATPDDVLPRIDLSSPGASVKDSFGTLDLSEAGFAVLFEARWIHRVAAEPAPPRAGGWEPVVGAERLRAWEAAWSGDGESEGLFRPALLDDGAVFLAPTATGPLTAATHPVTAGAIACPGAGAIGVSNLFAADDDLDAAWRSCLEATDRLWPGVPVVGYEHGDDLAAALRQGFEPVGPLRVWLRTDG
;
A
#
# COMPACT_ATOMS: atom_id res chain seq x y z
N MET A 1 14.05 17.55 -22.75
CA MET A 1 13.97 16.11 -22.42
C MET A 1 12.48 15.80 -22.51
N THR A 2 12.06 14.98 -23.47
CA THR A 2 10.63 14.74 -23.73
C THR A 2 10.02 13.95 -22.58
N ASP A 3 8.99 14.51 -21.94
CA ASP A 3 8.12 13.80 -21.01
C ASP A 3 7.53 12.58 -21.72
N SER A 4 8.09 11.41 -21.47
CA SER A 4 7.47 10.17 -21.87
C SER A 4 6.25 9.95 -20.96
N PRO A 5 5.05 9.76 -21.51
CA PRO A 5 3.88 9.46 -20.69
C PRO A 5 4.14 8.20 -19.86
N ALA A 6 3.63 8.19 -18.63
CA ALA A 6 3.69 7.04 -17.76
C ALA A 6 3.10 5.79 -18.45
N THR A 7 3.72 4.63 -18.23
CA THR A 7 3.18 3.38 -18.77
C THR A 7 1.83 3.05 -18.12
N PRO A 8 0.93 2.33 -18.80
CA PRO A 8 -0.36 1.94 -18.21
C PRO A 8 -0.22 1.18 -16.88
N HIS A 9 0.81 0.35 -16.74
CA HIS A 9 1.09 -0.40 -15.51
C HIS A 9 1.49 0.53 -14.36
N LEU A 10 2.34 1.52 -14.62
CA LEU A 10 2.71 2.53 -13.64
C LEU A 10 1.48 3.35 -13.21
N THR A 11 0.69 3.83 -14.17
CA THR A 11 -0.54 4.58 -13.87
C THR A 11 -1.53 3.76 -13.03
N ALA A 12 -1.68 2.46 -13.31
CA ALA A 12 -2.54 1.57 -12.52
C ALA A 12 -2.03 1.43 -11.08
N ALA A 13 -0.72 1.19 -10.89
CA ALA A 13 -0.10 1.08 -9.57
C ALA A 13 -0.28 2.35 -8.73
N VAL A 14 -0.01 3.52 -9.32
CA VAL A 14 -0.13 4.83 -8.67
C VAL A 14 -1.57 5.13 -8.27
N ARG A 15 -2.53 4.95 -9.19
CA ARG A 15 -3.95 5.22 -8.91
C ARG A 15 -4.53 4.24 -7.89
N ASN A 16 -4.14 2.96 -7.96
CA ASN A 16 -4.55 1.97 -6.98
C ASN A 16 -4.03 2.36 -5.58
N ASN A 17 -2.75 2.73 -5.47
CA ASN A 17 -2.17 3.15 -4.19
C ASN A 17 -2.79 4.45 -3.64
N ALA A 18 -3.06 5.44 -4.50
CA ALA A 18 -3.74 6.66 -4.07
C ALA A 18 -5.15 6.38 -3.53
N ALA A 19 -5.90 5.48 -4.18
CA ALA A 19 -7.21 5.05 -3.69
C ALA A 19 -7.13 4.32 -2.34
N TRP A 20 -6.09 3.50 -2.13
CA TRP A 20 -5.83 2.87 -0.84
C TRP A 20 -5.50 3.90 0.26
N CYS A 21 -4.61 4.86 -0.04
CA CYS A 21 -4.30 5.94 0.89
C CYS A 21 -5.55 6.74 1.26
N ASP A 22 -6.40 7.06 0.29
CA ASP A 22 -7.66 7.75 0.53
C ASP A 22 -8.63 6.93 1.39
N ALA A 23 -8.78 5.63 1.12
CA ALA A 23 -9.65 4.76 1.92
C ALA A 23 -9.24 4.74 3.40
N VAL A 24 -7.93 4.64 3.68
CA VAL A 24 -7.41 4.73 5.05
C VAL A 24 -7.71 6.10 5.64
N CYS A 25 -7.39 7.19 4.95
CA CYS A 25 -7.66 8.54 5.45
C CYS A 25 -9.15 8.79 5.71
N ARG A 26 -10.05 8.37 4.82
CA ARG A 26 -11.51 8.44 5.02
C ARG A 26 -11.96 7.67 6.25
N SER A 27 -11.37 6.51 6.52
CA SER A 27 -11.70 5.71 7.71
C SER A 27 -11.34 6.43 9.03
N HIS A 28 -10.45 7.43 8.98
CA HIS A 28 -10.09 8.31 10.10
C HIS A 28 -10.72 9.70 10.01
N GLY A 29 -11.59 9.96 9.04
CA GLY A 29 -12.25 11.26 8.85
C GLY A 29 -11.37 12.34 8.22
N THR A 30 -10.23 11.98 7.62
CA THR A 30 -9.26 12.89 6.99
C THR A 30 -9.07 12.62 5.50
N GLY A 31 -10.10 12.11 4.82
CA GLY A 31 -10.08 11.81 3.38
C GLY A 31 -9.63 13.01 2.51
N GLY A 32 -9.05 12.70 1.35
CA GLY A 32 -8.52 13.70 0.43
C GLY A 32 -9.40 13.92 -0.80
N THR A 33 -8.97 14.83 -1.66
CA THR A 33 -9.58 15.08 -2.97
C THR A 33 -8.56 14.92 -4.09
N VAL A 34 -9.03 14.48 -5.27
CA VAL A 34 -8.23 14.51 -6.50
C VAL A 34 -8.53 15.82 -7.23
N GLU A 35 -7.50 16.62 -7.45
CA GLU A 35 -7.55 17.81 -8.30
C GLU A 35 -6.33 17.81 -9.21
N GLY A 36 -6.57 17.92 -10.53
CA GLY A 36 -5.52 17.79 -11.53
C GLY A 36 -4.73 16.49 -11.37
N ASP A 37 -3.43 16.65 -11.15
CA ASP A 37 -2.45 15.57 -11.10
C ASP A 37 -2.12 15.11 -9.67
N VAL A 38 -2.92 15.48 -8.67
CA VAL A 38 -2.61 15.22 -7.26
C VAL A 38 -3.85 14.78 -6.49
N TRP A 39 -3.74 13.67 -5.73
CA TRP A 39 -4.61 13.43 -4.58
C TRP A 39 -3.98 14.07 -3.34
N ALA A 40 -4.74 14.84 -2.56
CA ALA A 40 -4.24 15.49 -1.35
C ALA A 40 -5.31 15.61 -0.26
N SER A 41 -4.88 15.56 1.00
CA SER A 41 -5.69 15.88 2.17
C SER A 41 -5.22 17.19 2.81
N ALA A 42 -6.16 18.10 3.04
CA ALA A 42 -5.90 19.37 3.71
C ALA A 42 -5.66 19.21 5.22
N LEU A 43 -5.94 18.02 5.78
CA LEU A 43 -5.69 17.68 7.18
C LEU A 43 -4.56 16.65 7.25
N ARG A 44 -3.77 16.69 8.32
CA ARG A 44 -2.73 15.68 8.57
C ARG A 44 -3.34 14.27 8.54
N THR A 45 -2.75 13.40 7.73
CA THR A 45 -3.19 12.01 7.57
C THR A 45 -2.69 11.10 8.70
N PRO A 46 -3.27 9.89 8.86
CA PRO A 46 -2.78 8.92 9.84
C PRO A 46 -1.29 8.58 9.62
N PRO A 47 -0.56 8.16 10.67
CA PRO A 47 0.83 7.72 10.54
C PRO A 47 1.00 6.69 9.41
N LEU A 48 2.13 6.78 8.69
CA LEU A 48 2.49 5.92 7.55
C LEU A 48 1.69 6.16 6.26
N TYR A 49 0.71 7.09 6.26
CA TYR A 49 -0.03 7.50 5.07
C TYR A 49 0.34 8.93 4.67
N PRO A 50 0.56 9.20 3.37
CA PRO A 50 0.97 10.51 2.90
C PRO A 50 -0.20 11.50 2.91
N ASP A 51 0.10 12.79 3.06
CA ASP A 51 -0.90 13.86 2.90
C ASP A 51 -1.17 14.16 1.43
N ALA A 52 -0.24 13.81 0.54
CA ALA A 52 -0.44 13.91 -0.91
C ALA A 52 0.22 12.75 -1.67
N VAL A 53 -0.40 12.38 -2.79
CA VAL A 53 0.13 11.41 -3.77
C VAL A 53 0.08 12.06 -5.15
N THR A 54 1.23 12.16 -5.82
CA THR A 54 1.26 12.63 -7.22
C THR A 54 0.72 11.54 -8.15
N LEU A 55 -0.08 11.94 -9.13
CA LEU A 55 -0.78 11.06 -10.08
C LEU A 55 -0.30 11.23 -11.52
N SER A 56 0.57 12.22 -11.77
CA SER A 56 1.24 12.47 -13.05
C SER A 56 2.73 12.83 -12.83
N PRO A 57 3.63 12.48 -13.77
CA PRO A 57 5.02 12.94 -13.73
C PRO A 57 5.17 14.46 -13.89
N THR A 58 4.13 15.15 -14.36
CA THR A 58 4.10 16.61 -14.55
C THR A 58 3.69 17.39 -13.30
N ALA A 59 3.31 16.72 -12.20
CA ALA A 59 2.94 17.39 -10.96
C ALA A 59 4.10 18.22 -10.41
N THR A 60 3.79 19.43 -9.94
CA THR A 60 4.77 20.40 -9.43
C THR A 60 4.57 20.65 -7.94
N PRO A 61 5.53 21.29 -7.25
CA PRO A 61 5.35 21.67 -5.85
C PRO A 61 4.13 22.58 -5.62
N ASP A 62 3.82 23.44 -6.60
CA ASP A 62 2.66 24.35 -6.54
C ASP A 62 1.32 23.62 -6.62
N ASP A 63 1.28 22.41 -7.20
CA ASP A 63 0.09 21.56 -7.22
C ASP A 63 -0.14 20.84 -5.88
N VAL A 64 0.90 20.71 -5.05
CA VAL A 64 0.91 19.89 -3.83
C VAL A 64 0.86 20.75 -2.57
N LEU A 65 1.82 21.66 -2.40
CA LEU A 65 2.07 22.37 -1.14
C LEU A 65 0.86 23.17 -0.62
N PRO A 66 0.05 23.85 -1.47
CA PRO A 66 -1.13 24.58 -1.00
C PRO A 66 -2.26 23.68 -0.49
N ARG A 67 -2.19 22.37 -0.75
CA ARG A 67 -3.30 21.41 -0.51
C ARG A 67 -3.09 20.52 0.72
N ILE A 68 -1.98 20.67 1.43
CA ILE A 68 -1.62 19.87 2.61
C ILE A 68 -1.34 20.77 3.83
N ASP A 69 -1.52 20.22 5.04
CA ASP A 69 -1.16 20.94 6.26
C ASP A 69 0.37 21.09 6.37
N LEU A 70 0.86 22.32 6.25
CA LEU A 70 2.26 22.71 6.42
C LEU A 70 2.51 23.44 7.75
N SER A 71 1.48 23.64 8.57
CA SER A 71 1.56 24.33 9.87
C SER A 71 1.92 23.39 11.02
N SER A 72 1.66 22.10 10.86
CA SER A 72 2.04 21.04 11.81
C SER A 72 3.21 20.21 11.28
N PRO A 73 4.12 19.71 12.14
CA PRO A 73 5.16 18.78 11.70
C PRO A 73 4.57 17.47 11.15
N GLY A 74 5.38 16.73 10.40
CA GLY A 74 5.03 15.40 9.88
C GLY A 74 4.35 15.41 8.51
N ALA A 75 4.39 16.51 7.76
CA ALA A 75 3.84 16.54 6.41
C ALA A 75 4.61 15.57 5.51
N SER A 76 3.90 14.78 4.72
CA SER A 76 4.52 13.81 3.83
C SER A 76 3.87 13.73 2.47
N VAL A 77 4.70 13.52 1.45
CA VAL A 77 4.26 13.47 0.05
C VAL A 77 4.84 12.21 -0.58
N LYS A 78 3.97 11.42 -1.20
CA LYS A 78 4.37 10.32 -2.08
C LYS A 78 4.52 10.86 -3.50
N ASP A 79 5.77 11.10 -3.89
CA ASP A 79 6.14 11.39 -5.26
C ASP A 79 6.20 10.08 -6.05
N SER A 80 5.10 9.79 -6.73
CA SER A 80 4.88 8.57 -7.49
C SER A 80 5.73 8.45 -8.75
N PHE A 81 6.44 9.51 -9.16
CA PHE A 81 7.23 9.52 -10.40
C PHE A 81 8.70 9.92 -10.18
N GLY A 82 9.07 10.29 -8.96
CA GLY A 82 10.43 10.68 -8.59
C GLY A 82 10.88 11.99 -9.24
N THR A 83 9.94 12.80 -9.73
CA THR A 83 10.21 14.05 -10.47
C THR A 83 10.09 15.30 -9.61
N LEU A 84 9.51 15.18 -8.41
CA LEU A 84 9.24 16.31 -7.53
C LEU A 84 10.48 16.65 -6.69
N ASP A 85 10.76 17.95 -6.52
CA ASP A 85 11.72 18.45 -5.54
C ASP A 85 10.99 19.34 -4.53
N LEU A 86 10.96 18.90 -3.27
CA LEU A 86 10.31 19.60 -2.16
C LEU A 86 11.33 20.14 -1.13
N SER A 87 12.62 20.10 -1.46
CA SER A 87 13.69 20.50 -0.53
C SER A 87 13.59 21.97 -0.11
N GLU A 88 13.22 22.87 -1.02
CA GLU A 88 13.01 24.30 -0.70
C GLU A 88 11.83 24.54 0.26
N ALA A 89 10.89 23.60 0.34
CA ALA A 89 9.77 23.62 1.29
C ALA A 89 10.09 22.91 2.62
N GLY A 90 11.36 22.55 2.86
CA GLY A 90 11.81 21.92 4.10
C GLY A 90 11.53 20.41 4.20
N PHE A 91 11.19 19.76 3.09
CA PHE A 91 11.06 18.30 3.06
C PHE A 91 12.42 17.63 2.83
N ALA A 92 12.62 16.49 3.47
CA ALA A 92 13.70 15.56 3.19
C ALA A 92 13.14 14.27 2.59
N VAL A 93 13.97 13.57 1.81
CA VAL A 93 13.61 12.22 1.34
C VAL A 93 13.64 11.27 2.53
N LEU A 94 12.49 10.64 2.82
CA LEU A 94 12.37 9.60 3.83
C LEU A 94 12.93 8.27 3.30
N PHE A 95 12.49 7.86 2.11
CA PHE A 95 13.03 6.72 1.37
C PHE A 95 12.66 6.78 -0.12
N GLU A 96 13.36 5.96 -0.91
CA GLU A 96 13.03 5.70 -2.32
C GLU A 96 12.65 4.23 -2.51
N ALA A 97 11.76 3.97 -3.45
CA ALA A 97 11.24 2.64 -3.76
C ALA A 97 10.98 2.48 -5.26
N ARG A 98 10.46 1.31 -5.66
CA ARG A 98 10.04 1.05 -7.04
C ARG A 98 8.60 0.59 -7.06
N TRP A 99 7.80 1.16 -7.95
CA TRP A 99 6.53 0.57 -8.33
C TRP A 99 6.80 -0.77 -9.01
N ILE A 100 6.00 -1.77 -8.66
CA ILE A 100 6.08 -3.13 -9.19
C ILE A 100 4.75 -3.54 -9.82
N HIS A 101 4.85 -4.33 -10.88
CA HIS A 101 3.70 -4.90 -11.58
C HIS A 101 3.98 -6.36 -11.91
N ARG A 102 2.99 -7.21 -11.70
CA ARG A 102 3.01 -8.60 -12.12
C ARG A 102 1.78 -8.86 -12.97
N VAL A 103 2.01 -9.39 -14.17
CA VAL A 103 0.92 -9.86 -15.04
C VAL A 103 0.11 -10.94 -14.33
N ALA A 104 -1.18 -11.02 -14.64
CA ALA A 104 -2.01 -12.09 -14.12
C ALA A 104 -1.45 -13.46 -14.55
N ALA A 105 -1.36 -14.40 -13.62
CA ALA A 105 -1.02 -15.78 -13.94
C ALA A 105 -2.28 -16.55 -14.35
N GLU A 106 -2.07 -17.68 -15.04
CA GLU A 106 -3.16 -18.64 -15.22
C GLU A 106 -3.58 -19.20 -13.85
N PRO A 107 -4.88 -19.40 -13.61
CA PRO A 107 -5.36 -19.93 -12.35
C PRO A 107 -4.72 -21.30 -12.06
N ALA A 108 -3.97 -21.39 -10.96
CA ALA A 108 -3.47 -22.67 -10.45
C ALA A 108 -4.56 -23.40 -9.65
N PRO A 109 -4.56 -24.74 -9.63
CA PRO A 109 -5.46 -25.49 -8.75
C PRO A 109 -5.21 -25.11 -7.28
N PRO A 110 -6.27 -24.87 -6.49
CA PRO A 110 -6.12 -24.43 -5.11
C PRO A 110 -5.40 -25.50 -4.27
N ARG A 111 -4.42 -25.06 -3.48
CA ARG A 111 -3.76 -25.88 -2.46
C ARG A 111 -4.54 -25.88 -1.16
N ALA A 112 -4.53 -26.99 -0.44
CA ALA A 112 -5.06 -27.03 0.92
C ALA A 112 -4.19 -26.19 1.86
N GLY A 113 -4.79 -25.32 2.67
CA GLY A 113 -4.09 -24.52 3.68
C GLY A 113 -3.47 -23.21 3.18
N GLY A 114 -4.26 -22.37 2.48
CA GLY A 114 -3.81 -21.07 1.96
C GLY A 114 -4.11 -19.88 2.87
N TRP A 115 -3.79 -18.67 2.39
CA TRP A 115 -4.24 -17.43 3.03
C TRP A 115 -5.71 -17.17 2.69
N GLU A 116 -6.48 -16.67 3.64
CA GLU A 116 -7.90 -16.34 3.50
C GLU A 116 -8.19 -14.90 3.99
N PRO A 117 -9.31 -14.30 3.54
CA PRO A 117 -9.78 -13.04 4.05
C PRO A 117 -9.95 -13.04 5.58
N VAL A 118 -9.40 -12.02 6.23
CA VAL A 118 -9.65 -11.71 7.63
C VAL A 118 -11.05 -11.14 7.76
N VAL A 119 -11.87 -11.74 8.62
CA VAL A 119 -13.26 -11.35 8.85
C VAL A 119 -13.44 -10.87 10.29
N GLY A 120 -14.04 -9.68 10.43
CA GLY A 120 -14.43 -9.11 11.72
C GLY A 120 -13.34 -8.28 12.40
N ALA A 121 -13.79 -7.30 13.18
CA ALA A 121 -12.93 -6.30 13.81
C ALA A 121 -11.88 -6.89 14.77
N GLU A 122 -12.19 -7.99 15.47
CA GLU A 122 -11.25 -8.63 16.37
C GLU A 122 -10.06 -9.27 15.64
N ARG A 123 -10.33 -9.97 14.54
CA ARG A 123 -9.24 -10.57 13.75
C ARG A 123 -8.46 -9.51 13.00
N LEU A 124 -9.10 -8.41 12.57
CA LEU A 124 -8.38 -7.27 11.99
C LEU A 124 -7.40 -6.66 13.00
N ARG A 125 -7.80 -6.46 14.26
CA ARG A 125 -6.89 -5.99 15.31
C ARG A 125 -5.73 -6.97 15.56
N ALA A 126 -6.00 -8.27 15.56
CA ALA A 126 -4.95 -9.28 15.70
C ALA A 126 -3.98 -9.29 14.49
N TRP A 127 -4.50 -9.05 13.28
CA TRP A 127 -3.71 -8.90 12.07
C TRP A 127 -2.81 -7.66 12.14
N GLU A 128 -3.35 -6.53 12.56
CA GLU A 128 -2.61 -5.27 12.73
C GLU A 128 -1.51 -5.37 13.79
N ALA A 129 -1.81 -5.99 14.94
CA ALA A 129 -0.83 -6.24 15.98
C ALA A 129 0.33 -7.13 15.49
N ALA A 130 0.02 -8.14 14.67
CA ALA A 130 1.06 -8.98 14.08
C ALA A 130 1.90 -8.24 13.03
N TRP A 131 1.27 -7.42 12.20
CA TRP A 131 1.95 -6.62 11.18
C TRP A 131 2.86 -5.54 11.79
N SER A 132 2.40 -4.86 12.84
CA SER A 132 3.20 -3.84 13.54
C SER A 132 4.38 -4.43 14.31
N GLY A 133 4.33 -5.72 14.65
CA GLY A 133 5.41 -6.46 15.33
C GLY A 133 5.43 -6.23 16.84
N ASP A 134 5.51 -4.97 17.28
CA ASP A 134 5.54 -4.56 18.69
C ASP A 134 4.22 -3.98 19.22
N GLY A 135 3.22 -3.81 18.34
CA GLY A 135 1.93 -3.21 18.68
C GLY A 135 1.95 -1.67 18.74
N GLU A 136 3.00 -1.00 18.27
CA GLU A 136 3.06 0.48 18.21
C GLU A 136 1.99 1.08 17.29
N SER A 137 1.45 0.29 16.35
CA SER A 137 0.31 0.67 15.52
C SER A 137 -0.95 -0.03 15.99
N GLU A 138 -1.77 0.66 16.80
CA GLU A 138 -3.11 0.20 17.15
C GLU A 138 -4.17 1.13 16.54
N GLY A 139 -5.09 0.54 15.75
CA GLY A 139 -6.24 1.24 15.22
C GLY A 139 -5.98 2.10 13.98
N LEU A 140 -4.84 1.92 13.31
CA LEU A 140 -4.58 2.43 11.96
C LEU A 140 -5.54 1.80 10.96
N PHE A 141 -5.77 0.49 11.06
CA PHE A 141 -6.72 -0.23 10.19
C PHE A 141 -8.11 -0.32 10.83
N ARG A 142 -8.98 0.63 10.49
CA ARG A 142 -10.37 0.67 10.99
C ARG A 142 -11.21 -0.44 10.36
N PRO A 143 -12.17 -1.05 11.10
CA PRO A 143 -13.07 -2.07 10.55
C PRO A 143 -13.84 -1.63 9.30
N ALA A 144 -14.10 -0.33 9.13
CA ALA A 144 -14.75 0.23 7.94
C ALA A 144 -13.99 -0.07 6.63
N LEU A 145 -12.68 -0.36 6.69
CA LEU A 145 -11.89 -0.76 5.51
C LEU A 145 -12.31 -2.12 4.95
N LEU A 146 -12.86 -3.02 5.79
CA LEU A 146 -13.40 -4.30 5.34
C LEU A 146 -14.67 -4.11 4.50
N ASP A 147 -15.41 -3.02 4.74
CA ASP A 147 -16.62 -2.67 3.99
C ASP A 147 -16.31 -1.85 2.72
N ASP A 148 -15.13 -1.20 2.67
CA ASP A 148 -14.66 -0.37 1.54
C ASP A 148 -13.84 -1.18 0.50
N GLY A 149 -14.03 -2.51 0.49
CA GLY A 149 -13.48 -3.41 -0.53
C GLY A 149 -12.02 -3.84 -0.33
N ALA A 150 -11.33 -3.35 0.71
CA ALA A 150 -10.00 -3.84 1.06
C ALA A 150 -10.10 -5.23 1.70
N VAL A 151 -9.22 -6.14 1.28
CA VAL A 151 -9.17 -7.51 1.78
C VAL A 151 -7.85 -7.73 2.50
N PHE A 152 -7.92 -7.88 3.81
CA PHE A 152 -6.79 -8.29 4.62
C PHE A 152 -6.66 -9.81 4.51
N LEU A 153 -5.47 -10.31 4.20
CA LEU A 153 -5.19 -11.71 3.98
C LEU A 153 -4.26 -12.23 5.08
N ALA A 154 -4.52 -13.45 5.56
CA ALA A 154 -3.68 -14.15 6.52
C ALA A 154 -3.79 -15.67 6.36
N PRO A 155 -2.81 -16.46 6.83
CA PRO A 155 -2.91 -17.92 6.86
C PRO A 155 -4.23 -18.43 7.44
N THR A 156 -4.82 -19.45 6.82
CA THR A 156 -6.01 -20.12 7.35
C THR A 156 -5.70 -20.69 8.72
N ALA A 157 -6.54 -20.38 9.70
CA ALA A 157 -6.50 -20.99 11.01
C ALA A 157 -7.54 -22.12 11.11
N THR A 158 -7.12 -23.30 11.56
CA THR A 158 -8.01 -24.43 11.82
C THR A 158 -8.44 -24.42 13.29
N GLY A 159 -9.69 -24.02 13.57
CA GLY A 159 -10.25 -24.01 14.93
C GLY A 159 -10.80 -22.66 15.37
N PRO A 160 -11.22 -22.50 16.64
CA PRO A 160 -11.72 -21.24 17.17
C PRO A 160 -10.66 -20.14 17.08
N LEU A 161 -11.01 -19.05 16.41
CA LEU A 161 -10.12 -17.98 16.02
C LEU A 161 -9.92 -17.01 17.18
N THR A 162 -8.88 -17.22 17.99
CA THR A 162 -8.42 -16.22 18.97
C THR A 162 -6.95 -15.92 18.71
N ALA A 163 -6.50 -14.71 19.06
CA ALA A 163 -5.09 -14.34 18.96
C ALA A 163 -4.18 -15.29 19.78
N ALA A 164 -4.70 -15.87 20.87
CA ALA A 164 -3.97 -16.81 21.72
C ALA A 164 -3.85 -18.22 21.13
N THR A 165 -4.81 -18.66 20.31
CA THR A 165 -4.85 -20.02 19.75
C THR A 165 -4.32 -20.10 18.32
N HIS A 166 -4.43 -19.01 17.56
CA HIS A 166 -3.97 -18.92 16.17
C HIS A 166 -3.40 -17.52 15.90
N PRO A 167 -2.13 -17.26 16.29
CA PRO A 167 -1.49 -15.99 16.00
C PRO A 167 -1.38 -15.80 14.49
N VAL A 168 -1.58 -14.56 14.03
CA VAL A 168 -1.30 -14.19 12.64
C VAL A 168 0.21 -14.14 12.50
N THR A 169 0.79 -15.00 11.66
CA THR A 169 2.25 -15.09 11.48
C THR A 169 2.71 -14.43 10.18
N ALA A 170 1.79 -14.09 9.29
CA ALA A 170 2.06 -13.42 8.04
C ALA A 170 0.75 -12.81 7.52
N GLY A 171 0.85 -11.86 6.62
CA GLY A 171 -0.31 -11.27 5.98
C GLY A 171 0.04 -10.27 4.91
N ALA A 172 -0.99 -9.81 4.20
CA ALA A 172 -0.92 -8.69 3.27
C ALA A 172 -2.29 -8.06 3.14
N ILE A 173 -2.35 -6.84 2.62
CA ILE A 173 -3.58 -6.16 2.25
C ILE A 173 -3.69 -6.23 0.72
N ALA A 174 -4.86 -6.62 0.23
CA ALA A 174 -5.20 -6.64 -1.19
C ALA A 174 -6.34 -5.66 -1.47
N CYS A 175 -6.10 -4.68 -2.34
CA CYS A 175 -7.03 -3.62 -2.70
C CYS A 175 -7.37 -3.68 -4.19
N PRO A 176 -8.56 -4.15 -4.58
CA PRO A 176 -8.99 -4.12 -5.98
C PRO A 176 -9.25 -2.67 -6.43
N GLY A 177 -8.66 -2.26 -7.55
CA GLY A 177 -8.84 -0.91 -8.07
C GLY A 177 -7.94 -0.58 -9.26
N ALA A 178 -8.34 0.39 -10.08
CA ALA A 178 -7.59 0.84 -11.26
C ALA A 178 -7.18 -0.28 -12.24
N GLY A 179 -7.97 -1.36 -12.32
CA GLY A 179 -7.71 -2.51 -13.20
C GLY A 179 -6.66 -3.50 -12.67
N ALA A 180 -6.24 -3.37 -11.41
CA ALA A 180 -5.28 -4.26 -10.76
C ALA A 180 -5.68 -4.57 -9.31
N ILE A 181 -4.98 -5.52 -8.69
CA ILE A 181 -5.00 -5.73 -7.24
C ILE A 181 -3.74 -5.09 -6.66
N GLY A 182 -3.91 -4.05 -5.86
CA GLY A 182 -2.81 -3.46 -5.10
C GLY A 182 -2.50 -4.31 -3.89
N VAL A 183 -1.25 -4.73 -3.75
CA VAL A 183 -0.75 -5.37 -2.54
C VAL A 183 0.04 -4.35 -1.73
N SER A 184 -0.26 -4.27 -0.43
CA SER A 184 0.49 -3.46 0.53
C SER A 184 0.63 -4.18 1.87
N ASN A 185 1.55 -3.71 2.71
CA ASN A 185 1.73 -4.18 4.08
C ASN A 185 1.92 -5.71 4.15
N LEU A 186 2.66 -6.28 3.19
CA LEU A 186 3.02 -7.68 3.24
C LEU A 186 4.07 -7.90 4.33
N PHE A 187 3.88 -8.93 5.15
CA PHE A 187 4.82 -9.27 6.21
C PHE A 187 4.86 -10.77 6.49
N ALA A 188 5.97 -11.22 7.08
CA ALA A 188 6.17 -12.58 7.58
C ALA A 188 6.95 -12.51 8.91
N ALA A 189 6.42 -13.09 9.98
CA ALA A 189 7.02 -13.05 11.31
C ALA A 189 8.32 -13.88 11.41
N ASP A 190 8.52 -14.83 10.50
CA ASP A 190 9.73 -15.63 10.36
C ASP A 190 10.69 -15.09 9.28
N ASP A 191 10.38 -13.91 8.71
CA ASP A 191 11.14 -13.24 7.65
C ASP A 191 11.18 -14.01 6.31
N ASP A 192 10.35 -15.05 6.13
CA ASP A 192 10.21 -15.76 4.85
C ASP A 192 9.27 -15.01 3.89
N LEU A 193 9.77 -13.89 3.37
CA LEU A 193 9.05 -13.03 2.42
C LEU A 193 8.72 -13.75 1.11
N ASP A 194 9.52 -14.74 0.70
CA ASP A 194 9.25 -15.54 -0.49
C ASP A 194 8.02 -16.45 -0.29
N ALA A 195 7.87 -17.07 0.90
CA ALA A 195 6.67 -17.83 1.22
C ALA A 195 5.43 -16.93 1.38
N ALA A 196 5.60 -15.75 1.99
CA ALA A 196 4.52 -14.80 2.15
C ALA A 196 4.00 -14.28 0.81
N TRP A 197 4.89 -13.84 -0.10
CA TRP A 197 4.47 -13.42 -1.44
C TRP A 197 3.82 -14.54 -2.23
N ARG A 198 4.34 -15.77 -2.20
CA ARG A 198 3.69 -16.91 -2.88
C ARG A 198 2.26 -17.12 -2.37
N SER A 199 2.07 -17.08 -1.06
CA SER A 199 0.76 -17.28 -0.44
C SER A 199 -0.21 -16.12 -0.73
N CYS A 200 0.30 -14.88 -0.73
CA CYS A 200 -0.45 -13.70 -1.14
C CYS A 200 -0.92 -13.82 -2.59
N LEU A 201 -0.02 -14.17 -3.52
CA LEU A 201 -0.34 -14.34 -4.94
C LEU A 201 -1.34 -15.48 -5.18
N GLU A 202 -1.19 -16.62 -4.49
CA GLU A 202 -2.19 -17.70 -4.54
C GLU A 202 -3.57 -17.25 -4.04
N ALA A 203 -3.62 -16.36 -3.05
CA ALA A 203 -4.88 -15.79 -2.58
C ALA A 203 -5.45 -14.76 -3.56
N THR A 204 -4.64 -13.87 -4.13
CA THR A 204 -5.11 -12.90 -5.11
C THR A 204 -5.58 -13.57 -6.40
N ASP A 205 -4.85 -14.58 -6.90
CA ASP A 205 -5.22 -15.33 -8.11
C ASP A 205 -6.54 -16.10 -7.91
N ARG A 206 -6.83 -16.54 -6.68
CA ARG A 206 -8.10 -17.20 -6.33
C ARG A 206 -9.26 -16.22 -6.23
N LEU A 207 -9.06 -15.08 -5.57
CA LEU A 207 -10.11 -14.09 -5.30
C LEU A 207 -10.41 -13.22 -6.53
N TRP A 208 -9.39 -12.94 -7.35
CA TRP A 208 -9.49 -12.13 -8.57
C TRP A 208 -8.74 -12.77 -9.73
N PRO A 209 -9.25 -13.89 -10.28
CA PRO A 209 -8.60 -14.59 -11.38
C PRO A 209 -8.40 -13.69 -12.61
N GLY A 210 -7.19 -13.72 -13.18
CA GLY A 210 -6.88 -12.97 -14.40
C GLY A 210 -6.64 -11.47 -14.20
N VAL A 211 -6.58 -10.98 -12.96
CA VAL A 211 -6.30 -9.58 -12.64
C VAL A 211 -4.82 -9.40 -12.30
N PRO A 212 -4.10 -8.42 -12.89
CA PRO A 212 -2.70 -8.16 -12.55
C PRO A 212 -2.54 -7.65 -11.13
N VAL A 213 -1.35 -7.84 -10.55
CA VAL A 213 -1.01 -7.40 -9.20
C VAL A 213 -0.01 -6.26 -9.27
N VAL A 214 -0.21 -5.23 -8.46
CA VAL A 214 0.64 -4.04 -8.38
C VAL A 214 1.00 -3.71 -6.93
N GLY A 215 2.06 -2.95 -6.73
CA GLY A 215 2.50 -2.50 -5.41
C GLY A 215 3.71 -1.59 -5.55
N TYR A 216 4.40 -1.31 -4.44
CA TYR A 216 5.75 -0.78 -4.48
C TYR A 216 6.56 -1.40 -3.36
N GLU A 217 7.86 -1.57 -3.58
CA GLU A 217 8.78 -2.13 -2.58
C GLU A 217 10.16 -1.48 -2.69
N HIS A 218 10.97 -1.63 -1.64
CA HIS A 218 12.38 -1.24 -1.62
C HIS A 218 13.24 -2.31 -0.94
N GLY A 219 14.57 -2.23 -1.08
CA GLY A 219 15.50 -3.13 -0.39
C GLY A 219 15.23 -4.62 -0.62
N ASP A 220 15.22 -5.39 0.47
CA ASP A 220 15.03 -6.84 0.44
C ASP A 220 13.59 -7.24 0.08
N ASP A 221 12.59 -6.41 0.45
CA ASP A 221 11.19 -6.62 0.07
C ASP A 221 11.02 -6.54 -1.45
N LEU A 222 11.70 -5.60 -2.10
CA LEU A 222 11.72 -5.50 -3.55
C LEU A 222 12.39 -6.73 -4.16
N ALA A 223 13.52 -7.16 -3.61
CA ALA A 223 14.20 -8.36 -4.09
C ALA A 223 13.31 -9.61 -3.98
N ALA A 224 12.52 -9.74 -2.91
CA ALA A 224 11.55 -10.82 -2.73
C ALA A 224 10.43 -10.74 -3.78
N ALA A 225 9.81 -9.57 -3.97
CA ALA A 225 8.77 -9.40 -4.99
C ALA A 225 9.26 -9.76 -6.40
N LEU A 226 10.47 -9.32 -6.77
CA LEU A 226 11.04 -9.63 -8.09
C LEU A 226 11.25 -11.14 -8.32
N ARG A 227 11.62 -11.91 -7.27
CA ARG A 227 11.71 -13.38 -7.37
C ARG A 227 10.37 -14.05 -7.66
N GLN A 228 9.25 -13.37 -7.37
CA GLN A 228 7.90 -13.87 -7.62
C GLN A 228 7.32 -13.43 -8.97
N GLY A 229 8.16 -12.82 -9.83
CA GLY A 229 7.80 -12.45 -11.19
C GLY A 229 7.21 -11.05 -11.33
N PHE A 230 7.37 -10.19 -10.33
CA PHE A 230 7.12 -8.77 -10.49
C PHE A 230 8.22 -8.11 -11.34
N GLU A 231 7.82 -7.10 -12.10
CA GLU A 231 8.71 -6.22 -12.85
C GLU A 231 8.62 -4.79 -12.30
N PRO A 232 9.75 -4.06 -12.18
CA PRO A 232 9.72 -2.66 -11.76
C PRO A 232 9.23 -1.76 -12.89
N VAL A 233 8.18 -0.98 -12.64
CA VAL A 233 7.50 -0.15 -13.67
C VAL A 233 7.71 1.36 -13.51
N GLY A 234 8.32 1.81 -12.41
CA GLY A 234 8.68 3.21 -12.21
C GLY A 234 9.37 3.47 -10.87
N PRO A 235 9.96 4.66 -10.67
CA PRO A 235 10.48 5.10 -9.38
C PRO A 235 9.34 5.55 -8.45
N LEU A 236 9.62 5.55 -7.15
CA LEU A 236 8.79 6.16 -6.11
C LEU A 236 9.72 6.85 -5.12
N ARG A 237 9.34 8.04 -4.64
CA ARG A 237 10.01 8.72 -3.55
C ARG A 237 9.01 9.19 -2.50
N VAL A 238 9.31 8.99 -1.22
CA VAL A 238 8.53 9.54 -0.12
C VAL A 238 9.30 10.69 0.50
N TRP A 239 8.65 11.84 0.57
CA TRP A 239 9.14 13.04 1.22
C TRP A 239 8.50 13.18 2.60
N LEU A 240 9.28 13.63 3.57
CA LEU A 240 8.81 13.94 4.93
C LEU A 240 9.38 15.30 5.36
N ARG A 241 8.51 16.12 5.92
CA ARG A 241 8.87 17.36 6.59
C ARG A 241 8.71 17.17 8.09
N THR A 242 9.83 17.07 8.79
CA THR A 242 9.87 16.90 10.25
C THR A 242 9.68 18.20 11.01
N ASP A 243 9.92 19.34 10.34
CA ASP A 243 9.96 20.66 10.97
C ASP A 243 8.67 21.44 10.65
N GLY A 244 8.04 21.97 11.70
CA GLY A 244 6.85 22.83 11.66
C GLY A 244 7.00 23.98 12.64
#